data_AF-A0AAW0G5W2-F1
#
_entry.id   AF-A0AAW0G5W2-F1
#
_cell.length_a   1.000
_cell.length_b   1.000
_cell.length_c   1.000
_cell.angle_alpha   90.00
_cell.angle_beta   90.00
_cell.angle_gamma   90.00
#
_symmetry.space_group_name_H-M   'P 1'
#
loop_
_entity.id
_entity.type
_entity.pdbx_description
1 polymer ?
#
loop_
_entity_poly.entity_id
_entity_poly.type
_entity_poly.pdbx_seq_one_letter_code
_entity_poly.pdbx_strand_id
1 'polypeptide(L)'
;MNQLYQEQNAGLDSLETLGNCQDEISEGHTVGVDLKSGEPMDPSIEGVWDSFRVIRNAISSATGIASNLLLCDELLKAGRSSLKEGAGGPPGGAPMGAPMGAPPM
;
A
#
# COMPACT_ATOMS: atom_id res chain seq x y z
N MET A 1 -3.32 -14.14 2.87
CA MET A 1 -3.02 -13.32 1.67
C MET A 1 -1.72 -13.77 1.01
N ASN A 2 -0.57 -13.77 1.70
CA ASN A 2 0.72 -14.10 1.06
C ASN A 2 0.86 -15.55 0.53
N GLN A 3 0.19 -16.56 1.12
CA GLN A 3 0.27 -17.96 0.68
C GLN A 3 -0.26 -18.17 -0.76
N LEU A 4 -1.51 -17.73 -1.03
CA LEU A 4 -2.17 -17.82 -2.35
C LEU A 4 -1.33 -17.26 -3.52
N TYR A 5 -0.43 -16.30 -3.26
CA TYR A 5 0.47 -15.77 -4.28
C TYR A 5 1.65 -16.70 -4.58
N GLN A 6 2.09 -17.52 -3.63
CA GLN A 6 3.20 -18.45 -3.85
C GLN A 6 2.76 -19.71 -4.61
N GLU A 7 1.54 -20.19 -4.40
CA GLU A 7 0.93 -21.28 -5.20
C GLU A 7 0.87 -20.91 -6.69
N GLN A 8 0.37 -19.71 -7.01
CA GLN A 8 0.33 -19.19 -8.39
C GLN A 8 1.73 -18.95 -8.98
N ASN A 9 2.72 -18.56 -8.16
CA ASN A 9 4.11 -18.41 -8.60
C ASN A 9 4.83 -19.78 -8.79
N ALA A 10 4.36 -20.84 -8.12
CA ALA A 10 4.84 -22.21 -8.29
C ALA A 10 4.16 -22.96 -9.45
N GLY A 11 2.99 -22.48 -9.90
CA GLY A 11 2.19 -23.11 -10.96
C GLY A 11 1.28 -24.25 -10.47
N LEU A 12 1.00 -24.29 -9.16
CA LEU A 12 0.13 -25.27 -8.51
C LEU A 12 -1.34 -24.80 -8.53
N ASP A 13 -2.30 -25.73 -8.47
CA ASP A 13 -3.70 -25.34 -8.29
C ASP A 13 -3.96 -24.93 -6.83
N SER A 14 -4.13 -23.62 -6.63
CA SER A 14 -4.46 -23.00 -5.34
C SER A 14 -5.81 -23.43 -4.76
N LEU A 15 -6.71 -24.07 -5.52
CA LEU A 15 -7.97 -24.60 -4.99
C LEU A 15 -7.80 -26.01 -4.41
N GLU A 16 -7.04 -26.88 -5.09
CA GLU A 16 -6.73 -28.24 -4.63
C GLU A 16 -5.81 -28.19 -3.41
N THR A 17 -4.70 -27.43 -3.51
CA THR A 17 -3.75 -27.17 -2.42
C THR A 17 -4.44 -26.67 -1.14
N LEU A 18 -5.35 -25.69 -1.30
CA LEU A 18 -6.10 -25.10 -0.20
C LEU A 18 -7.17 -26.04 0.37
N GLY A 19 -7.72 -26.96 -0.44
CA GLY A 19 -8.64 -28.01 -0.01
C GLY A 19 -7.95 -29.00 0.92
N ASN A 20 -6.86 -29.63 0.45
CA ASN A 20 -6.06 -30.57 1.23
C ASN A 20 -5.60 -29.95 2.58
N CYS A 21 -5.21 -28.67 2.56
CA CYS A 21 -4.85 -27.95 3.78
C CYS A 21 -6.05 -27.68 4.72
N GLN A 22 -7.26 -27.43 4.20
CA GLN A 22 -8.44 -27.20 5.04
C GLN A 22 -8.90 -28.48 5.76
N ASP A 23 -8.80 -29.63 5.10
CA ASP A 23 -9.14 -30.92 5.69
C ASP A 23 -8.19 -31.25 6.86
N GLU A 24 -6.87 -31.11 6.68
CA GLU A 24 -5.86 -31.27 7.74
C GLU A 24 -6.03 -30.27 8.91
N ILE A 25 -6.43 -29.02 8.62
CA ILE A 25 -6.80 -28.04 9.67
C ILE A 25 -8.03 -28.52 10.46
N SER A 26 -8.97 -29.19 9.80
CA SER A 26 -10.19 -29.69 10.44
C SER A 26 -9.92 -30.88 11.37
N GLU A 27 -8.90 -31.69 11.08
CA GLU A 27 -8.39 -32.74 11.99
C GLU A 27 -7.57 -32.15 13.17
N GLY A 28 -7.19 -30.87 13.08
CA GLY A 28 -6.51 -30.12 14.14
C GLY A 28 -4.99 -30.04 13.99
N HIS A 29 -4.44 -30.42 12.83
CA HIS A 29 -3.02 -30.31 12.55
C HIS A 29 -2.62 -28.86 12.22
N THR A 30 -1.35 -28.52 12.47
CA THR A 30 -0.77 -27.24 12.04
C THR A 30 -0.12 -27.44 10.68
N VAL A 31 -0.73 -26.93 9.62
CA VAL A 31 -0.21 -27.08 8.25
C VAL A 31 0.40 -25.82 7.65
N GLY A 32 1.46 -26.04 6.89
CA GLY A 32 1.98 -25.18 5.83
C GLY A 32 1.81 -25.86 4.47
N VAL A 33 2.22 -25.19 3.41
CA VAL A 33 2.13 -25.65 2.01
C VAL A 33 3.54 -25.85 1.47
N ASP A 34 3.84 -27.01 0.90
CA ASP A 34 5.07 -27.18 0.12
C ASP A 34 4.96 -26.45 -1.23
N LEU A 35 5.92 -25.56 -1.51
CA LEU A 35 6.00 -24.86 -2.79
C LEU A 35 6.60 -25.71 -3.93
N LYS A 36 6.99 -26.97 -3.66
CA LYS A 36 7.51 -27.92 -4.66
C LYS A 36 6.51 -29.00 -5.04
N SER A 37 5.75 -29.54 -4.07
CA SER A 37 4.73 -30.57 -4.31
C SER A 37 3.29 -30.07 -4.27
N GLY A 38 3.00 -28.97 -3.56
CA GLY A 38 1.63 -28.48 -3.32
C GLY A 38 0.89 -29.19 -2.20
N GLU A 39 1.52 -30.15 -1.51
CA GLU A 39 0.88 -30.91 -0.44
C GLU A 39 0.99 -30.20 0.94
N PRO A 40 0.07 -30.50 1.87
CA PRO A 40 0.17 -30.04 3.26
C PRO A 40 1.39 -30.65 3.97
N MET A 41 2.07 -29.83 4.78
CA MET A 41 3.24 -30.20 5.58
C MET A 41 3.13 -29.64 7.00
N ASP A 42 3.82 -30.22 7.99
CA ASP A 42 4.00 -29.56 9.30
C ASP A 42 5.15 -28.53 9.22
N PRO A 43 4.88 -27.21 9.29
CA PRO A 43 5.89 -26.18 9.17
C PRO A 43 6.83 -26.15 10.39
N SER A 44 6.41 -26.73 11.52
CA SER A 44 7.23 -26.88 12.72
C SER A 44 8.40 -27.83 12.49
N ILE A 45 8.17 -28.89 11.71
CA ILE A 45 9.16 -29.92 11.35
C ILE A 45 10.09 -29.42 10.25
N GLU A 46 9.56 -28.75 9.22
CA GLU A 46 10.39 -28.15 8.15
C GLU A 46 11.14 -26.88 8.61
N GLY A 47 10.85 -26.38 9.82
CA GLY A 47 11.54 -25.23 10.41
C GLY A 47 11.09 -23.87 9.87
N VAL A 48 9.89 -23.80 9.30
CA VAL A 48 9.28 -22.60 8.71
C VAL A 48 8.66 -21.74 9.84
N TRP A 49 9.52 -21.05 10.58
CA TRP A 49 9.14 -20.19 11.70
C TRP A 49 9.07 -18.71 11.31
N ASP A 50 7.88 -18.11 11.38
CA ASP A 50 7.68 -16.68 11.14
C ASP A 50 7.65 -15.88 12.46
N SER A 51 8.06 -14.62 12.39
CA SER A 51 8.12 -13.72 13.54
C SER A 51 6.74 -13.16 13.87
N PHE A 52 6.21 -13.49 15.06
CA PHE A 52 4.94 -12.95 15.58
C PHE A 52 4.81 -11.42 15.44
N ARG A 53 5.90 -10.67 15.62
CA ARG A 53 5.93 -9.20 15.42
C ARG A 53 5.65 -8.79 13.97
N VAL A 54 6.11 -9.56 12.99
CA VAL A 54 5.91 -9.32 11.55
C VAL A 54 4.45 -9.58 11.19
N ILE A 55 3.91 -10.75 11.54
CA ILE A 55 2.50 -11.11 11.31
C ILE A 55 1.56 -10.07 11.94
N ARG A 56 1.75 -9.75 13.23
CA ARG A 56 0.92 -8.75 13.94
C ARG A 56 0.98 -7.37 13.30
N ASN A 57 2.17 -6.92 12.87
CA ASN A 57 2.35 -5.63 12.21
C ASN A 57 1.72 -5.61 10.80
N ALA A 58 1.86 -6.70 10.04
CA ALA A 58 1.27 -6.85 8.71
C ALA A 58 -0.26 -6.75 8.77
N ILE A 59 -0.90 -7.50 9.69
CA ILE A 59 -2.36 -7.44 9.91
C ILE A 59 -2.77 -6.03 10.36
N SER A 60 -2.13 -5.47 11.38
CA SER A 60 -2.49 -4.15 11.91
C SER A 60 -2.35 -3.02 10.88
N SER A 61 -1.35 -3.09 10.01
CA SER A 61 -1.14 -2.14 8.92
C SER A 61 -2.18 -2.32 7.81
N ALA A 62 -2.41 -3.57 7.37
CA ALA A 62 -3.39 -3.88 6.33
C ALA A 62 -4.82 -3.49 6.74
N THR A 63 -5.24 -3.78 7.97
CA THR A 63 -6.54 -3.35 8.50
C THR A 63 -6.65 -1.83 8.56
N GLY A 64 -5.62 -1.12 9.06
CA GLY A 64 -5.64 0.34 9.14
C GLY A 64 -5.77 1.01 7.76
N ILE A 65 -5.04 0.51 6.75
CA ILE A 65 -5.15 1.00 5.37
C ILE A 65 -6.52 0.65 4.77
N ALA A 66 -6.99 -0.59 4.94
CA ALA A 66 -8.28 -1.02 4.40
C ALA A 66 -9.46 -0.24 5.01
N SER A 67 -9.47 0.00 6.33
CA SER A 67 -10.48 0.84 6.98
C SER A 67 -10.47 2.27 6.44
N ASN A 68 -9.30 2.87 6.23
CA ASN A 68 -9.21 4.21 5.66
C ASN A 68 -9.72 4.26 4.21
N LEU A 69 -9.45 3.23 3.39
CA LEU A 69 -9.99 3.13 2.02
C LEU A 69 -11.51 2.92 2.00
N LEU A 70 -12.06 2.17 2.95
CA LEU A 70 -13.51 1.93 3.10
C LEU A 70 -14.27 3.13 3.70
N LEU A 71 -13.57 4.12 4.26
CA LEU A 71 -14.13 5.37 4.79
C LEU A 71 -13.95 6.56 3.85
N CYS A 72 -13.27 6.38 2.72
CA CYS A 72 -13.02 7.44 1.72
C CYS A 72 -13.85 7.20 0.45
N ASP A 73 -15.06 7.78 0.41
CA ASP A 73 -15.96 7.69 -0.74
C ASP A 73 -15.40 8.35 -2.02
N GLU A 74 -14.51 9.36 -1.89
CA GLU A 74 -13.92 10.10 -3.02
C GLU A 74 -12.39 10.17 -2.98
N LEU A 75 -11.75 10.01 -4.15
CA LEU A 75 -10.30 10.12 -4.34
C LEU A 75 -9.94 11.31 -5.25
N LEU A 76 -9.71 12.48 -4.66
CA LEU A 76 -9.35 13.70 -5.40
C LEU A 76 -7.87 13.72 -5.81
N LYS A 77 -7.58 13.31 -7.06
CA LYS A 77 -6.22 13.34 -7.64
C LYS A 77 -5.89 14.73 -8.22
N ALA A 78 -5.37 15.63 -7.38
CA ALA A 78 -4.86 16.93 -7.82
C ALA A 78 -3.67 16.79 -8.80
N GLY A 79 -3.93 17.01 -10.09
CA GLY A 79 -2.87 17.19 -11.10
C GLY A 79 -2.12 18.51 -10.90
N ARG A 80 -0.92 18.64 -11.51
CA ARG A 80 -0.06 19.84 -11.36
C ARG A 80 -0.55 21.03 -12.20
N SER A 81 -1.77 21.52 -11.97
CA SER A 81 -2.39 22.61 -12.74
C SER A 81 -2.12 24.03 -12.20
N SER A 82 -1.20 24.20 -11.25
CA SER A 82 -0.86 25.49 -10.63
C SER A 82 0.54 26.01 -10.97
N LEU A 83 1.10 25.60 -12.11
CA LEU A 83 2.46 25.98 -12.57
C LEU A 83 2.49 26.72 -13.91
N LYS A 84 1.34 27.18 -14.43
CA LYS A 84 1.30 27.97 -15.68
C LYS A 84 0.15 28.98 -15.78
N GLU A 85 0.02 29.86 -14.79
CA GLU A 85 -0.59 31.18 -14.97
C GLU A 85 -0.02 32.16 -13.92
N GLY A 86 0.20 33.42 -14.32
CA GLY A 86 0.85 34.45 -13.48
C GLY A 86 2.07 35.14 -14.10
N ALA A 87 2.65 34.62 -15.18
CA ALA A 87 3.76 35.23 -15.91
C ALA A 87 3.32 35.85 -17.25
N GLY A 88 2.42 36.85 -17.19
CA GLY A 88 1.95 37.60 -18.36
C GLY A 88 0.88 38.66 -18.00
N GLY A 89 1.19 39.93 -18.25
CA GLY A 89 0.26 41.07 -18.18
C GLY A 89 0.21 41.83 -19.51
N PRO A 90 -0.08 43.16 -19.57
CA PRO A 90 -0.50 44.09 -18.51
C PRO A 90 -2.04 44.33 -18.62
N PRO A 91 -2.67 45.48 -19.01
CA PRO A 91 -2.25 46.87 -19.27
C PRO A 91 -2.95 47.97 -18.41
N GLY A 92 -2.32 49.14 -18.31
CA GLY A 92 -2.99 50.44 -18.02
C GLY A 92 -3.04 50.91 -16.55
N GLY A 93 -2.88 52.23 -16.32
CA GLY A 93 -3.14 52.86 -15.01
C GLY A 93 -2.04 53.77 -14.41
N ALA A 94 -1.54 54.76 -15.16
CA ALA A 94 -0.79 55.91 -14.61
C ALA A 94 -1.78 56.94 -13.99
N PRO A 95 -1.39 58.01 -13.23
CA PRO A 95 -0.04 58.63 -13.18
C PRO A 95 0.40 59.25 -11.81
N MET A 96 1.52 60.01 -11.87
CA MET A 96 1.93 61.12 -10.97
C MET A 96 2.32 60.82 -9.51
N GLY A 97 3.37 61.49 -9.00
CA GLY A 97 3.63 61.54 -7.56
C GLY A 97 5.08 61.68 -7.07
N ALA A 98 5.97 62.40 -7.77
CA ALA A 98 7.34 62.63 -7.27
C ALA A 98 7.50 64.02 -6.63
N PRO A 99 7.88 64.11 -5.34
CA PRO A 99 8.45 65.31 -4.75
C PRO A 99 9.89 65.07 -4.23
N MET A 100 10.83 65.49 -5.07
CA MET A 100 12.18 66.00 -4.78
C MET A 100 12.43 66.47 -3.32
N GLY A 101 13.47 65.94 -2.67
CA GLY A 101 13.97 66.39 -1.36
C GLY A 101 15.28 65.68 -0.98
N ALA A 102 16.26 66.41 -0.43
CA ALA A 102 17.65 65.94 -0.25
C ALA A 102 18.19 66.17 1.21
N PRO A 103 19.50 66.14 1.50
CA PRO A 103 20.09 65.40 2.64
C PRO A 103 20.16 66.22 3.95
N PRO A 104 20.54 65.62 5.12
CA PRO A 104 21.95 65.34 5.47
C PRO A 104 22.13 64.00 6.22
N MET A 105 23.29 63.57 6.73
CA MET A 105 24.68 64.13 6.75
C MET A 105 25.66 63.15 6.08
#